data_AF-A0A7W0KHA9-F1
#
_entry.id   AF-A0A7W0KHA9-F1
#
_cell.length_a   1.000
_cell.length_b   1.000
_cell.length_c   1.000
_cell.angle_alpha   90.00
_cell.angle_beta   90.00
_cell.angle_gamma   90.00
#
_symmetry.space_group_name_H-M   'P 1'
#
loop_
_entity.id
_entity.type
_entity.pdbx_description
1 polymer ?
#
loop_
_entity_poly.entity_id
_entity_poly.type
_entity_poly.pdbx_seq_one_letter_code
_entity_poly.pdbx_strand_id
1 'polypeptide(L)'
;MAISKRKNRTGQVTGYQVAVSVFDPKAGKIVRSVVGSFTRRKDADRAERAAKVAVENGTFELEPLEPAKVWTVGAVVAGWLTGHRATVTANTYSQYESAYRLHLKDALGDCDITGLTRADIKAVLRLWQAAGMGAQLQNRAML
;
A
#
# COMPACT_ATOMS: atom_id res chain seq x y z
N MET A 1 -4.91 -27.47 0.53
CA MET A 1 -5.29 -26.38 -0.40
C MET A 1 -6.66 -25.89 0.03
N ALA A 2 -6.94 -24.59 -0.07
CA ALA A 2 -8.24 -24.07 0.36
C ALA A 2 -8.63 -22.83 -0.44
N ILE A 3 -9.86 -22.85 -0.95
CA ILE A 3 -10.53 -21.69 -1.54
C ILE A 3 -11.24 -20.92 -0.43
N SER A 4 -10.84 -19.67 -0.20
CA SER A 4 -11.47 -18.78 0.75
C SER A 4 -12.32 -17.72 0.04
N LYS A 5 -13.50 -17.41 0.58
CA LYS A 5 -14.34 -16.30 0.10
C LYS A 5 -13.77 -14.98 0.60
N ARG A 6 -13.54 -14.02 -0.30
CA ARG A 6 -13.24 -12.63 0.05
C ARG A 6 -14.55 -11.88 0.24
N LYS A 7 -14.66 -11.16 1.36
CA LYS A 7 -15.85 -10.36 1.69
C LYS A 7 -15.45 -8.90 1.86
N ASN A 8 -16.32 -7.97 1.48
CA ASN A 8 -16.15 -6.56 1.80
C ASN A 8 -16.61 -6.24 3.24
N ARG A 9 -16.47 -4.97 3.64
CA ARG A 9 -16.90 -4.46 4.94
C ARG A 9 -18.40 -4.68 5.22
N THR A 10 -19.23 -4.83 4.19
CA THR A 10 -20.68 -5.09 4.30
C THR A 10 -21.03 -6.59 4.30
N GLY A 11 -20.02 -7.48 4.31
CA GLY A 11 -20.22 -8.94 4.37
C GLY A 11 -20.54 -9.60 3.03
N GLN A 12 -20.69 -8.82 1.94
CA GLN A 12 -20.94 -9.34 0.60
C GLN A 12 -19.67 -9.98 0.03
N VAL A 13 -19.83 -11.12 -0.65
CA VAL A 13 -18.72 -11.84 -1.29
C VAL A 13 -18.26 -11.05 -2.51
N THR A 14 -17.04 -10.54 -2.45
CA THR A 14 -16.41 -9.79 -3.54
C THR A 14 -15.55 -10.67 -4.45
N GLY A 15 -15.22 -11.89 -4.01
CA GLY A 15 -14.48 -12.86 -4.81
C GLY A 15 -14.05 -14.09 -4.02
N TYR A 16 -13.14 -14.84 -4.62
CA TYR A 16 -12.59 -16.09 -4.13
C TYR A 16 -11.06 -16.03 -4.22
N GLN A 17 -10.38 -16.60 -3.25
CA GLN A 17 -8.92 -16.64 -3.21
C GLN A 17 -8.48 -18.09 -3.04
N VAL A 18 -7.54 -18.52 -3.86
CA VAL A 18 -7.00 -19.88 -3.84
C VAL A 18 -5.63 -19.83 -3.18
N ALA A 19 -5.41 -20.67 -2.17
CA ALA A 19 -4.11 -20.80 -1.51
C ALA A 19 -3.67 -22.26 -1.41
N VAL A 20 -2.37 -22.47 -1.57
CA VAL A 20 -1.66 -23.74 -1.47
C VAL A 20 -0.67 -23.68 -0.32
N SER A 21 -0.49 -24.80 0.35
CA SER A 21 0.58 -24.94 1.34
C SER A 21 1.76 -25.59 0.64
N VAL A 22 2.87 -24.88 0.52
CA VAL A 22 4.07 -25.35 -0.18
C VAL A 22 5.24 -25.28 0.80
N PHE A 23 6.15 -26.24 0.71
CA PHE A 23 7.38 -26.19 1.49
C PHE A 23 8.28 -25.10 0.92
N ASP A 24 8.61 -24.09 1.72
CA ASP A 24 9.58 -23.07 1.36
C ASP A 24 10.98 -23.52 1.83
N PRO A 25 11.89 -23.89 0.91
CA PRO A 25 13.22 -24.34 1.27
C PRO A 25 14.11 -23.23 1.88
N LYS A 26 13.78 -21.95 1.66
CA LYS A 26 14.52 -20.82 2.27
C LYS A 26 14.10 -20.59 3.72
N ALA A 27 12.82 -20.79 4.03
CA ALA A 27 12.28 -20.63 5.38
C ALA A 27 12.30 -21.93 6.20
N GLY A 28 12.56 -23.09 5.57
CA GLY A 28 12.56 -24.41 6.20
C GLY A 28 11.20 -24.84 6.75
N LYS A 29 10.10 -24.24 6.25
CA LYS A 29 8.75 -24.41 6.78
C LYS A 29 7.72 -24.50 5.66
N ILE A 30 6.59 -25.12 5.96
CA ILE A 30 5.42 -25.09 5.07
C ILE A 30 4.80 -23.69 5.16
N VAL A 31 4.85 -22.96 4.04
CA VAL A 31 4.26 -21.63 3.91
C VAL A 31 2.95 -21.75 3.13
N ARG A 32 1.93 -21.02 3.58
CA ARG A 32 0.68 -20.89 2.83
C ARG A 32 0.83 -19.77 1.81
N SER A 33 0.90 -20.13 0.53
CA SER A 33 1.06 -19.20 -0.57
C SER A 33 -0.22 -19.07 -1.38
N VAL A 34 -0.49 -17.85 -1.83
CA VAL A 34 -1.70 -17.53 -2.59
C VAL A 34 -1.40 -17.77 -4.07
N VAL A 35 -2.23 -18.56 -4.74
CA VAL A 35 -2.12 -18.83 -6.19
C VAL A 35 -2.76 -17.71 -6.99
N GLY A 36 -3.84 -17.12 -6.47
CA GLY A 36 -4.54 -16.04 -7.14
C GLY A 36 -5.86 -15.66 -6.48
N SER A 37 -6.40 -14.53 -6.91
CA SER A 37 -7.73 -14.05 -6.57
C SER A 37 -8.62 -14.05 -7.81
N PHE A 38 -9.84 -14.55 -7.67
CA PHE A 38 -10.80 -14.72 -8.76
C PHE A 38 -12.15 -14.13 -8.38
N THR A 39 -12.84 -13.51 -9.32
CA THR A 39 -14.19 -12.98 -9.09
C THR A 39 -15.25 -14.08 -9.11
N ARG A 40 -15.03 -15.15 -9.88
CA ARG A 40 -15.96 -16.28 -10.02
C ARG A 40 -15.45 -17.54 -9.31
N ARG A 41 -16.37 -18.28 -8.69
CA ARG A 41 -16.08 -19.55 -7.99
C ARG A 41 -15.46 -20.59 -8.93
N LYS A 42 -15.97 -20.67 -10.17
CA LYS A 42 -15.54 -21.65 -11.19
C LYS A 42 -14.08 -21.45 -11.63
N ASP A 43 -13.64 -20.19 -11.71
CA ASP A 43 -12.26 -19.87 -12.07
C ASP A 43 -11.31 -20.19 -10.91
N ALA A 44 -11.75 -19.95 -9.68
CA ALA A 44 -11.03 -20.39 -8.48
C ALA A 44 -10.91 -21.93 -8.39
N ASP A 45 -11.96 -22.68 -8.73
CA ASP A 45 -11.90 -24.15 -8.76
C ASP A 45 -10.94 -24.67 -9.84
N ARG A 46 -10.92 -24.04 -11.01
CA ARG A 46 -9.97 -24.39 -12.08
C ARG A 46 -8.53 -24.14 -11.63
N ALA A 47 -8.28 -22.98 -11.05
CA ALA A 47 -6.96 -22.61 -10.53
C ALA A 47 -6.51 -23.50 -9.38
N GLU A 48 -7.43 -23.91 -8.49
CA GLU A 48 -7.12 -24.89 -7.44
C GLU A 48 -6.74 -26.24 -8.03
N ARG A 49 -7.49 -26.77 -9.01
CA ARG A 49 -7.13 -28.05 -9.65
C ARG A 49 -5.78 -27.97 -10.36
N ALA A 50 -5.52 -26.90 -11.10
CA ALA A 50 -4.26 -26.69 -11.78
C ALA A 50 -3.09 -26.61 -10.78
N ALA A 51 -3.25 -25.85 -9.68
CA ALA A 51 -2.24 -25.76 -8.64
C ALA A 51 -2.02 -27.10 -7.92
N LYS A 52 -3.05 -27.94 -7.78
CA LYS A 52 -2.93 -29.25 -7.14
C LYS A 52 -2.04 -30.17 -7.98
N VAL A 53 -2.32 -30.22 -9.27
CA VAL A 53 -1.53 -30.98 -10.24
C VAL A 53 -0.10 -30.48 -10.29
N ALA A 54 0.13 -29.16 -10.27
CA ALA A 54 1.48 -28.59 -10.27
C ALA A 54 2.27 -28.90 -8.99
N VAL A 55 1.63 -28.91 -7.82
CA VAL A 55 2.27 -29.29 -6.55
C VAL A 55 2.60 -30.79 -6.53
N GLU A 56 1.66 -31.65 -6.97
CA GLU A 56 1.87 -33.10 -7.06
C GLU A 56 3.00 -33.46 -8.04
N ASN A 57 3.12 -32.71 -9.15
CA ASN A 57 4.16 -32.92 -10.15
C ASN A 57 5.49 -32.21 -9.81
N GLY A 58 5.57 -31.47 -8.70
CA GLY A 58 6.78 -30.74 -8.30
C GLY A 58 7.14 -29.53 -9.18
N THR A 59 6.24 -29.10 -10.07
CA THR A 59 6.45 -27.98 -11.01
C THR A 59 5.78 -26.69 -10.54
N PHE A 60 5.35 -26.63 -9.28
CA PHE A 60 4.68 -25.44 -8.74
C PHE A 60 5.71 -24.33 -8.50
N GLU A 61 5.77 -23.38 -9.42
CA GLU A 61 6.49 -22.12 -9.23
C GLU A 61 5.56 -21.10 -8.59
N LEU A 62 6.04 -20.50 -7.51
CA LEU A 62 5.37 -19.36 -6.88
C LEU A 62 5.56 -18.16 -7.78
N GLU A 63 4.54 -17.78 -8.55
CA GLU A 63 4.48 -16.41 -9.05
C GLU A 63 4.45 -15.47 -7.83
N PRO A 64 5.42 -14.54 -7.70
CA PRO A 64 5.35 -13.52 -6.68
C PRO A 64 4.03 -12.78 -6.85
N LEU A 65 3.16 -12.78 -5.83
CA LEU A 65 2.04 -11.85 -5.84
C LEU A 65 2.63 -10.47 -6.07
N GLU A 66 2.11 -9.74 -7.07
CA GLU A 66 2.46 -8.33 -7.23
C GLU A 66 2.28 -7.66 -5.87
N PRO A 67 3.33 -6.99 -5.35
CA PRO A 67 3.22 -6.32 -4.08
C PRO A 67 2.04 -5.36 -4.17
N ALA A 68 1.21 -5.33 -3.12
CA ALA A 68 0.09 -4.42 -3.07
C ALA A 68 0.58 -3.01 -3.41
N LYS A 69 -0.11 -2.34 -4.35
CA LYS A 69 0.28 -1.00 -4.79
C LYS A 69 0.39 -0.08 -3.59
N VAL A 70 1.62 0.25 -3.20
CA VAL A 70 1.92 1.17 -2.10
C VAL A 70 1.67 2.59 -2.60
N TRP A 71 0.75 3.30 -1.98
CA TRP A 71 0.50 4.70 -2.28
C TRP A 71 1.30 5.54 -1.30
N THR A 72 2.46 6.02 -1.74
CA THR A 72 3.28 6.86 -0.87
C THR A 72 2.69 8.26 -0.74
N VAL A 73 2.89 8.92 0.40
CA VAL A 73 2.50 10.31 0.61
C VAL A 73 3.09 11.19 -0.49
N GLY A 74 4.34 10.95 -0.89
CA GLY A 74 4.99 11.74 -1.93
C GLY A 74 4.32 11.61 -3.30
N ALA A 75 3.91 10.40 -3.69
CA ALA A 75 3.17 10.19 -4.93
C ALA A 75 1.80 10.89 -4.91
N VAL A 76 1.11 10.85 -3.77
CA VAL A 76 -0.18 11.52 -3.59
C VAL A 76 -0.03 13.04 -3.64
N VAL A 77 0.94 13.61 -2.93
CA VAL A 77 1.17 15.06 -2.89
C VAL A 77 1.63 15.59 -4.26
N ALA A 78 2.49 14.86 -4.98
CA ALA A 78 2.89 15.24 -6.33
C ALA A 78 1.70 15.30 -7.30
N GLY A 79 0.80 14.31 -7.23
CA GLY A 79 -0.44 14.30 -7.99
C GLY A 79 -1.35 15.47 -7.61
N TRP A 80 -1.51 15.73 -6.32
CA TRP A 80 -2.28 16.86 -5.81
C TRP A 80 -1.71 18.20 -6.27
N LEU A 81 -0.41 18.46 -6.11
CA LEU A 81 0.24 19.70 -6.55
C LEU A 81 0.02 19.95 -8.05
N THR A 82 0.15 18.90 -8.87
CA THR A 82 -0.05 18.99 -10.32
C THR A 82 -1.47 19.42 -10.67
N GLY A 83 -2.49 18.81 -10.05
CA GLY A 83 -3.88 19.17 -10.28
C GLY A 83 -4.28 20.51 -9.66
N HIS A 84 -3.74 20.81 -8.48
CA HIS A 84 -4.09 21.99 -7.68
C HIS A 84 -3.44 23.28 -8.19
N ARG A 85 -2.40 23.18 -9.03
CA ARG A 85 -1.75 24.34 -9.67
C ARG A 85 -2.74 25.20 -10.47
N ALA A 86 -3.76 24.60 -11.09
CA ALA A 86 -4.75 25.32 -11.88
C ALA A 86 -5.76 26.09 -11.02
N THR A 87 -5.88 25.76 -9.73
CA THR A 87 -6.91 26.31 -8.83
C THR A 87 -6.38 27.36 -7.86
N VAL A 88 -5.06 27.59 -7.81
CA VAL A 88 -4.43 28.53 -6.87
C VAL A 88 -3.51 29.52 -7.59
N THR A 89 -3.21 30.64 -6.94
CA THR A 89 -2.24 31.61 -7.47
C THR A 89 -0.83 31.02 -7.51
N ALA A 90 0.03 31.56 -8.38
CA ALA A 90 1.42 31.10 -8.49
C ALA A 90 2.21 31.22 -7.18
N ASN A 91 1.92 32.23 -6.36
CA ASN A 91 2.52 32.41 -5.05
C ASN A 91 2.07 31.32 -4.07
N THR A 92 0.76 31.03 -4.04
CA THR A 92 0.20 29.96 -3.20
C THR A 92 0.76 28.59 -3.60
N TYR A 93 0.85 28.31 -4.91
CA TYR A 93 1.47 27.08 -5.41
C TYR A 93 2.93 26.94 -4.95
N SER A 94 3.72 28.01 -5.11
CA SER A 94 5.14 28.00 -4.70
C SER A 94 5.29 27.75 -3.19
N GLN A 95 4.38 28.28 -2.37
CA GLN A 95 4.38 28.02 -0.93
C GLN A 95 4.08 26.56 -0.60
N TYR A 96 3.09 25.94 -1.24
CA TYR A 96 2.77 24.53 -1.04
C TYR A 96 3.88 23.60 -1.54
N GLU A 97 4.41 23.87 -2.72
CA GLU A 97 5.51 23.11 -3.31
C GLU A 97 6.76 23.21 -2.43
N SER A 98 7.11 24.40 -1.95
CA SER A 98 8.25 24.60 -1.07
C SER A 98 8.06 23.94 0.29
N ALA A 99 6.87 24.05 0.90
CA ALA A 99 6.57 23.38 2.17
C ALA A 99 6.66 21.85 2.04
N TYR A 100 6.16 21.29 0.93
CA TYR A 100 6.30 19.87 0.65
C TYR A 100 7.77 19.48 0.49
N ARG A 101 8.49 20.17 -0.41
CA ARG A 101 9.89 19.87 -0.75
C ARG A 101 10.84 19.96 0.43
N LEU A 102 10.65 20.94 1.31
CA LEU A 102 11.57 21.22 2.42
C LEU A 102 11.28 20.41 3.68
N HIS A 103 10.05 19.93 3.87
CA HIS A 103 9.64 19.37 5.16
C HIS A 103 8.92 18.03 5.03
N LEU A 104 7.85 17.95 4.24
CA LEU A 104 7.02 16.76 4.16
C LEU A 104 7.68 15.64 3.36
N LYS A 105 8.46 15.96 2.32
CA LYS A 105 9.11 14.97 1.48
C LYS A 105 10.07 14.09 2.28
N ASP A 106 10.98 14.70 3.04
CA ASP A 106 11.98 13.96 3.80
C ASP A 106 11.38 13.26 5.04
N ALA A 107 10.30 13.83 5.61
CA ALA A 107 9.69 13.28 6.82
C ALA A 107 8.70 12.13 6.53
N LEU A 108 7.89 12.25 5.48
CA LEU A 108 6.76 11.35 5.21
C LEU A 108 6.68 10.88 3.76
N GLY A 109 7.52 11.38 2.84
CA GLY A 109 7.38 11.17 1.40
C GLY A 109 7.33 9.71 0.98
N ASP A 110 8.11 8.86 1.63
CA ASP A 110 8.19 7.41 1.36
C ASP A 110 7.19 6.58 2.18
N CYS A 111 6.48 7.19 3.13
CA CYS A 111 5.49 6.50 3.94
C CYS A 111 4.27 6.12 3.10
N ASP A 112 3.77 4.90 3.31
CA ASP A 112 2.48 4.48 2.80
C ASP A 112 1.37 5.29 3.47
N ILE A 113 0.58 6.02 2.65
CA ILE A 113 -0.52 6.85 3.14
C ILE A 113 -1.60 6.02 3.84
N THR A 114 -1.76 4.76 3.48
CA THR A 114 -2.76 3.86 4.07
C THR A 114 -2.35 3.37 5.46
N GLY A 115 -1.04 3.35 5.74
CA GLY A 115 -0.46 3.02 7.03
C GLY A 115 -0.19 4.23 7.91
N LEU A 116 -0.42 5.46 7.42
CA LEU A 116 -0.08 6.69 8.13
C LEU A 116 -0.97 6.87 9.37
N THR A 117 -0.36 6.97 10.55
CA THR A 117 -1.07 7.13 11.80
C THR A 117 -0.95 8.55 12.37
N ARG A 118 -1.82 8.88 13.33
CA ARG A 118 -1.70 10.13 14.10
C ARG A 118 -0.41 10.23 14.91
N ALA A 119 0.17 9.08 15.29
CA ALA A 119 1.42 9.05 16.05
C ALA A 119 2.60 9.49 15.17
N ASP A 120 2.63 9.05 13.92
CA ASP A 120 3.66 9.41 12.93
C ASP A 120 3.66 10.92 12.68
N ILE A 121 2.46 11.50 12.48
CA ILE A 121 2.30 12.95 12.31
C ILE A 121 2.81 13.70 13.56
N LYS A 122 2.46 13.24 14.77
CA LYS A 122 2.94 13.86 16.02
C LYS A 122 4.46 13.75 16.17
N ALA A 123 5.06 12.64 15.74
CA ALA A 123 6.51 12.45 15.81
C ALA A 123 7.23 13.46 14.91
N VAL A 124 6.74 13.63 13.67
CA VAL A 124 7.28 14.62 12.73
C VAL A 124 7.16 16.05 13.27
N LEU A 125 5.99 16.41 13.84
CA LEU A 125 5.79 17.73 14.44
C LEU A 125 6.73 18.00 15.60
N ARG A 126 6.95 17.01 16.48
CA ARG A 126 7.91 17.13 17.59
C ARG A 126 9.33 17.32 17.08
N LEU A 127 9.71 16.62 16.02
CA LEU A 127 11.03 16.77 15.40
C LEU A 127 11.20 18.20 14.86
N TRP A 128 10.16 18.74 14.21
CA TRP A 128 10.19 20.12 13.73
C TRP A 128 10.22 21.16 14.85
N GLN A 129 9.50 20.91 15.95
CA GLN A 129 9.58 21.74 17.16
C GLN A 129 10.97 21.73 17.78
N ALA A 130 11.58 20.54 17.91
CA ALA A 130 12.94 20.39 18.43
C ALA A 130 13.99 21.06 17.52
N ALA A 131 13.77 21.07 16.21
CA ALA A 131 14.60 21.78 15.24
C ALA A 131 14.38 23.30 15.23
N GLY A 132 13.53 23.84 16.11
CA GLY A 132 13.28 25.28 16.22
C GLY A 132 12.44 25.85 15.08
N MET A 133 11.73 25.02 14.30
CA MET A 133 10.82 25.54 13.27
C MET A 133 9.66 26.30 13.92
N GLY A 134 9.54 27.59 13.59
CA GLY A 134 8.54 28.49 14.15
C GLY A 134 7.10 28.05 13.89
N ALA A 135 6.19 28.42 14.79
CA ALA A 135 4.78 28.02 14.79
C ALA A 135 4.02 28.32 13.47
N GLN A 136 4.46 29.32 12.70
CA GLN A 136 3.86 29.64 11.40
C GLN A 136 4.12 28.58 10.31
N LEU A 137 5.24 27.86 10.37
CA LEU A 137 5.57 26.77 9.46
C LEU A 137 4.75 25.50 9.79
N GLN A 138 4.52 25.25 11.08
CA GLN A 138 3.69 24.15 11.56
C GLN A 138 2.22 24.30 11.14
N ASN A 139 1.67 25.51 11.17
CA ASN A 139 0.30 25.79 10.73
C ASN A 139 0.12 25.72 9.20
N ARG A 140 1.18 25.91 8.41
CA ARG A 140 1.12 25.85 6.94
C ARG A 140 1.28 24.45 6.37
N ALA A 141 1.93 23.53 7.08
CA ALA A 141 2.06 22.12 6.69
C ALA A 141 0.85 21.25 7.09
N MET A 142 -0.13 21.82 7.82
CA MET A 142 -1.33 21.14 8.33
C MET A 142 -2.62 21.41 7.53
N LEU A 143 -2.55 22.20 6.47
CA LEU A 143 -3.67 22.47 5.54
C LEU A 143 -3.49 21.68 4.25
#